data_AF-A0A4U0V6Z7-F1
#
_entry.id   AF-A0A4U0V6Z7-F1
#
_cell.length_a   1.000
_cell.length_b   1.000
_cell.length_c   1.000
_cell.angle_alpha   90.00
_cell.angle_beta   90.00
_cell.angle_gamma   90.00
#
_symmetry.space_group_name_H-M   'P 1'
#
loop_
_entity.id
_entity.type
_entity.pdbx_description
1 polymer ?
#
loop_
_entity_poly.entity_id
_entity_poly.type
_entity_poly.pdbx_seq_one_letter_code
_entity_poly.pdbx_strand_id
1 'polypeptide(L)'
;MPTTTPTSPSYTLTPLYGGALTCLLPSTFTDASELRQVLDNQEVYLDSNGYTSLVVEILERVEKGSDREALEWHLKDITDGEDDGDGAVKVWAVGEGRVARMGNTAAAYTLLATSPPGAQHRDRAHEPDFVGIVLLLVRLAEQKTDILVSVNVPHVAGEYEAGEVDLEKGRLGRLLEKGVEVREKVMESLEVRDWGLFVQE
;
A
#
# COMPACT_ATOMS: atom_id res chain seq x y z
N MET A 1 -26.60 17.83 21.48
CA MET A 1 -26.30 16.91 20.37
C MET A 1 -25.11 16.07 20.80
N PRO A 2 -25.14 14.73 20.71
CA PRO A 2 -23.95 13.94 21.01
C PRO A 2 -22.94 14.16 19.88
N THR A 3 -21.81 14.78 20.22
CA THR A 3 -20.62 14.84 19.38
C THR A 3 -20.12 13.41 19.23
N THR A 4 -20.33 12.78 18.08
CA THR A 4 -19.69 11.50 17.74
C THR A 4 -18.19 11.76 17.63
N THR A 5 -17.45 11.44 18.69
CA THR A 5 -15.99 11.33 18.64
C THR A 5 -15.66 10.26 17.59
N PRO A 6 -14.85 10.55 16.56
CA PRO A 6 -14.40 9.51 15.64
C PRO A 6 -13.64 8.47 16.46
N THR A 7 -14.17 7.25 16.52
CA THR A 7 -13.48 6.12 17.15
C THR A 7 -12.25 5.85 16.30
N SER A 8 -11.06 5.88 16.91
CA SER A 8 -9.82 5.48 16.23
C SER A 8 -10.03 4.10 15.58
N PRO A 9 -9.55 3.88 14.35
CA PRO A 9 -9.74 2.61 13.69
C PRO A 9 -9.20 1.49 14.58
N SER A 10 -10.03 0.47 14.83
CA SER A 10 -9.56 -0.75 15.46
C SER A 10 -8.69 -1.51 14.47
N TYR A 11 -7.63 -2.14 14.96
CA TYR A 11 -6.74 -2.97 14.16
C TYR A 11 -6.80 -4.41 14.63
N THR A 12 -6.72 -5.34 13.69
CA THR A 12 -6.71 -6.78 13.93
C THR A 12 -5.34 -7.33 13.50
N LEU A 13 -4.77 -8.24 14.28
CA LEU A 13 -3.59 -8.98 13.85
C LEU A 13 -4.00 -10.00 12.79
N THR A 14 -3.56 -9.77 11.56
CA THR A 14 -3.94 -10.54 10.39
C THR A 14 -2.78 -11.48 10.00
N PRO A 15 -3.03 -12.81 9.91
CA PRO A 15 -2.09 -13.73 9.31
C PRO A 15 -2.08 -13.55 7.79
N LEU A 16 -0.91 -13.55 7.19
CA LEU A 16 -0.68 -13.48 5.75
C LEU A 16 0.10 -14.73 5.33
N TYR A 17 -0.17 -15.25 4.13
CA TYR A 17 0.46 -16.45 3.57
C TYR A 17 0.42 -17.65 4.54
N GLY A 18 -0.78 -18.00 5.00
CA GLY A 18 -0.99 -19.07 5.97
C GLY A 18 -0.41 -18.78 7.36
N GLY A 19 -0.10 -17.52 7.66
CA GLY A 19 0.47 -17.08 8.94
C GLY A 19 2.00 -17.03 8.98
N ALA A 20 2.67 -17.28 7.85
CA ALA A 20 4.11 -17.13 7.74
C ALA A 20 4.55 -15.67 7.89
N LEU A 21 3.68 -14.73 7.52
CA LEU A 21 3.79 -13.31 7.84
C LEU A 21 2.60 -12.88 8.72
N THR A 22 2.79 -11.87 9.56
CA THR A 22 1.69 -11.24 10.32
C THR A 22 1.84 -9.73 10.33
N CYS A 23 0.74 -8.98 10.26
CA CYS A 23 0.72 -7.54 10.51
C CYS A 23 -0.64 -7.09 11.06
N LEU A 24 -0.72 -5.85 11.53
CA LEU A 24 -1.96 -5.21 11.94
C LEU A 24 -2.62 -4.53 10.73
N LEU A 25 -3.84 -4.93 10.40
CA LEU A 25 -4.68 -4.26 9.40
C LEU A 25 -5.91 -3.65 10.07
N PRO A 26 -6.52 -2.58 9.51
CA PRO A 26 -7.78 -2.06 10.03
C PRO A 26 -8.85 -3.15 10.05
N SER A 27 -9.65 -3.23 11.10
CA SER A 27 -10.67 -4.28 11.25
C SER A 27 -11.80 -4.20 10.20
N THR A 28 -11.84 -3.13 9.41
CA THR A 28 -12.80 -2.95 8.31
C THR A 28 -12.33 -3.58 7.01
N PHE A 29 -11.05 -3.98 6.93
CA PHE A 29 -10.46 -4.61 5.76
C PHE A 29 -10.82 -6.09 5.72
N THR A 30 -11.41 -6.50 4.61
CA THR A 30 -11.83 -7.89 4.35
C THR A 30 -10.95 -8.49 3.27
N ASP A 31 -10.58 -9.76 3.43
CA ASP A 31 -9.79 -10.49 2.44
C ASP A 31 -10.59 -10.69 1.13
N ALA A 32 -10.00 -10.26 0.02
CA ALA A 32 -10.61 -10.39 -1.30
C ALA A 32 -10.55 -11.83 -1.85
N SER A 33 -9.69 -12.71 -1.30
CA SER A 33 -9.55 -14.11 -1.70
C SER A 33 -10.86 -14.90 -1.51
N GLU A 34 -11.70 -14.47 -0.56
CA GLU A 34 -13.03 -15.04 -0.32
C GLU A 34 -14.03 -14.74 -1.45
N LEU A 35 -13.76 -13.69 -2.24
CA LEU A 35 -14.66 -13.19 -3.29
C LEU A 35 -14.14 -13.48 -4.70
N ARG A 36 -12.83 -13.54 -4.88
CA ARG A 36 -12.17 -13.74 -6.18
C ARG A 36 -10.85 -14.46 -6.00
N GLN A 37 -10.37 -15.08 -7.09
CA GLN A 37 -9.01 -15.59 -7.11
C GLN A 37 -8.01 -14.44 -7.03
N VAL A 38 -7.00 -14.63 -6.19
CA VAL A 38 -5.83 -13.76 -6.01
C VAL A 38 -4.59 -14.63 -6.31
N LEU A 39 -3.52 -14.02 -6.81
CA LEU A 39 -2.29 -14.75 -7.10
C LEU A 39 -1.65 -15.27 -5.79
N ASP A 40 -0.97 -16.41 -5.85
CA ASP A 40 -0.42 -17.07 -4.65
C ASP A 40 0.60 -16.20 -3.90
N ASN A 41 1.30 -15.31 -4.62
CA ASN A 41 2.26 -14.39 -4.05
C ASN A 41 1.64 -13.07 -3.57
N GLN A 42 0.31 -12.93 -3.62
CA GLN A 42 -0.42 -11.73 -3.24
C GLN A 42 -1.47 -12.00 -2.16
N GLU A 43 -1.63 -11.03 -1.28
CA GLU A 43 -2.68 -10.97 -0.26
C GLU A 43 -3.41 -9.64 -0.44
N VAL A 44 -4.71 -9.67 -0.76
CA VAL A 44 -5.46 -8.47 -1.14
C VAL A 44 -6.60 -8.23 -0.16
N TYR A 45 -6.63 -7.04 0.43
CA TYR A 45 -7.66 -6.63 1.37
C TYR A 45 -8.39 -5.39 0.87
N LEU A 46 -9.71 -5.36 1.07
CA LEU A 46 -10.59 -4.26 0.66
C LEU A 46 -11.26 -3.64 1.89
N ASP A 47 -11.24 -2.31 2.00
CA ASP A 47 -11.99 -1.61 3.04
C ASP A 47 -13.49 -1.74 2.79
N SER A 48 -14.20 -2.33 3.74
CA SER A 48 -15.66 -2.50 3.65
C SER A 48 -16.42 -1.17 3.74
N ASN A 49 -15.76 -0.10 4.20
CA ASN A 49 -16.36 1.22 4.39
C ASN A 49 -15.96 2.24 3.30
N GLY A 50 -15.23 1.82 2.27
CA GLY A 50 -14.73 2.73 1.24
C GLY A 50 -14.21 2.00 0.01
N TYR A 51 -13.35 2.68 -0.75
CA TYR A 51 -12.72 2.15 -1.96
C TYR A 51 -11.24 1.80 -1.76
N THR A 52 -10.71 2.00 -0.56
CA THR A 52 -9.31 1.75 -0.26
C THR A 52 -9.03 0.25 -0.31
N SER A 53 -7.91 -0.12 -0.94
CA SER A 53 -7.39 -1.48 -0.90
C SER A 53 -5.97 -1.49 -0.35
N LEU A 54 -5.59 -2.62 0.25
CA LEU A 54 -4.23 -2.91 0.64
C LEU A 54 -3.83 -4.23 -0.03
N VAL A 55 -2.69 -4.22 -0.70
CA VAL A 55 -2.09 -5.41 -1.30
C VAL A 55 -0.74 -5.63 -0.64
N VAL A 56 -0.49 -6.86 -0.19
CA VAL A 56 0.83 -7.33 0.20
C VAL A 56 1.30 -8.32 -0.84
N GLU A 57 2.49 -8.12 -1.39
CA GLU A 57 3.07 -8.99 -2.42
C GLU A 57 4.46 -9.44 -2.02
N ILE A 58 4.76 -10.71 -2.27
CA ILE A 58 6.11 -11.27 -2.16
C ILE A 58 6.66 -11.36 -3.58
N LEU A 59 7.76 -10.64 -3.82
CA LEU A 59 8.40 -10.50 -5.12
C LEU A 59 9.86 -10.92 -5.04
N GLU A 60 10.42 -11.31 -6.19
CA GLU A 60 11.88 -11.42 -6.32
C GLU A 60 12.49 -10.03 -6.11
N ARG A 61 13.60 -9.99 -5.38
CA ARG A 61 14.34 -8.76 -5.18
C ARG A 61 14.83 -8.20 -6.50
N VAL A 62 14.39 -6.99 -6.83
CA VAL A 62 14.86 -6.32 -8.04
C VAL A 62 16.19 -5.64 -7.78
N GLU A 63 17.21 -6.01 -8.55
CA GLU A 63 18.51 -5.33 -8.53
C GLU A 63 18.50 -4.18 -9.53
N LYS A 64 18.48 -2.95 -9.00
CA LYS A 64 18.64 -1.69 -9.73
C LYS A 64 19.92 -0.99 -9.29
N GLY A 65 20.21 0.21 -9.80
CA GLY A 65 21.37 0.99 -9.38
C GLY A 65 21.27 1.49 -7.92
N SER A 66 20.06 1.57 -7.36
CA SER A 66 19.81 1.87 -5.96
C SER A 66 18.48 1.31 -5.43
N ASP A 67 18.34 1.25 -4.11
CA ASP A 67 17.09 0.87 -3.42
C ASP A 67 15.92 1.79 -3.76
N ARG A 68 16.20 3.07 -4.01
CA ARG A 68 15.22 4.03 -4.49
C ARG A 68 14.73 3.67 -5.90
N GLU A 69 15.64 3.36 -6.81
CA GLU A 69 15.27 2.94 -8.17
C GLU A 69 14.51 1.61 -8.16
N ALA A 70 14.80 0.71 -7.20
CA ALA A 70 14.02 -0.51 -6.99
C ALA A 70 12.57 -0.18 -6.57
N LEU A 71 12.37 0.78 -5.66
CA LEU A 71 11.04 1.23 -5.26
C LEU A 71 10.27 1.92 -6.40
N GLU A 72 10.93 2.77 -7.18
CA GLU A 72 10.33 3.43 -8.36
C GLU A 72 10.03 2.41 -9.47
N TRP A 73 10.83 1.35 -9.60
CA TRP A 73 10.55 0.23 -10.51
C TRP A 73 9.27 -0.51 -10.12
N HIS A 74 9.10 -0.83 -8.84
CA HIS A 74 7.89 -1.47 -8.33
C HIS A 74 6.66 -0.57 -8.49
N LEU A 75 6.78 0.75 -8.27
CA LEU A 75 5.70 1.70 -8.56
C LEU A 75 5.28 1.64 -10.02
N LYS A 76 6.25 1.65 -10.95
CA LYS A 76 5.98 1.62 -12.39
C LYS A 76 5.22 0.37 -12.80
N ASP A 77 5.54 -0.77 -12.20
CA ASP A 77 4.87 -2.05 -12.44
C ASP A 77 3.40 -2.00 -11.99
N ILE A 78 3.13 -1.46 -10.79
CA ILE A 78 1.75 -1.28 -10.28
C ILE A 78 0.91 -0.36 -11.17
N THR A 79 1.52 0.69 -11.73
CA THR A 79 0.81 1.72 -12.50
C THR A 79 0.81 1.46 -14.01
N ASP A 80 1.21 0.26 -14.47
CA ASP A 80 1.32 -0.11 -15.89
C ASP A 80 2.13 0.90 -16.74
N GLY A 81 3.07 1.63 -16.11
CA GLY A 81 3.86 2.67 -16.77
C GLY A 81 3.05 3.81 -17.40
N GLU A 82 1.91 4.21 -16.79
CA GLU A 82 1.13 5.41 -17.17
C GLU A 82 1.92 6.72 -16.90
N ASP A 83 3.00 6.91 -17.66
CA ASP A 83 4.00 7.97 -17.50
C ASP A 83 3.71 9.22 -18.39
N ASP A 84 2.77 9.12 -19.33
CA ASP A 84 2.53 10.16 -20.35
C ASP A 84 1.11 10.76 -20.29
N GLY A 85 1.01 12.08 -20.08
CA GLY A 85 -0.23 12.87 -20.21
C GLY A 85 -0.60 13.72 -18.99
N ASP A 86 -1.71 14.45 -19.10
CA ASP A 86 -2.35 15.10 -17.94
C ASP A 86 -2.88 13.99 -17.01
N GLY A 87 -2.40 13.97 -15.76
CA GLY A 87 -2.74 12.92 -14.79
C GLY A 87 -1.74 11.77 -14.68
N ALA A 88 -0.58 11.84 -15.34
CA ALA A 88 0.50 10.85 -15.22
C ALA A 88 0.90 10.56 -13.76
N VAL A 89 1.56 9.42 -13.54
CA VAL A 89 2.07 9.03 -12.23
C VAL A 89 3.02 10.09 -11.69
N LYS A 90 2.75 10.59 -10.50
CA LYS A 90 3.58 11.61 -9.81
C LYS A 90 4.02 11.09 -8.46
N VAL A 91 5.33 11.17 -8.21
CA VAL A 91 5.93 10.86 -6.90
C VAL A 91 6.01 12.13 -6.07
N TRP A 92 5.42 12.10 -4.88
CA TRP A 92 5.31 13.24 -3.97
C TRP A 92 6.31 13.17 -2.82
N ALA A 93 6.55 11.97 -2.31
CA ALA A 93 7.49 11.75 -1.22
C ALA A 93 8.16 10.38 -1.38
N VAL A 94 9.45 10.32 -1.02
CA VAL A 94 10.21 9.08 -0.88
C VAL A 94 10.99 9.20 0.42
N GLY A 95 11.03 8.13 1.21
CA GLY A 95 11.73 8.11 2.48
C GLY A 95 12.23 6.73 2.86
N GLU A 96 13.21 6.70 3.75
CA GLU A 96 13.61 5.47 4.43
C GLU A 96 12.62 5.16 5.55
N GLY A 97 12.33 3.88 5.74
CA GLY A 97 11.46 3.36 6.77
C GLY A 97 12.17 2.37 7.67
N ARG A 98 11.52 2.00 8.77
CA ARG A 98 11.95 0.91 9.63
C ARG A 98 10.77 0.03 9.98
N VAL A 99 10.89 -1.26 9.71
CA VAL A 99 9.89 -2.25 10.15
C VAL A 99 10.26 -2.69 11.56
N ALA A 100 9.45 -2.30 12.55
CA ALA A 100 9.80 -2.37 13.96
C ALA A 100 10.12 -3.79 14.44
N ARG A 101 9.40 -4.80 13.91
CA ARG A 101 9.56 -6.21 14.28
C ARG A 101 10.66 -6.93 13.50
N MET A 102 11.23 -6.31 12.46
CA MET A 102 12.32 -6.88 11.65
C MET A 102 13.69 -6.24 11.91
N GLY A 103 13.76 -5.18 12.74
CA GLY A 103 15.02 -4.61 13.20
C GLY A 103 15.93 -4.20 12.04
N ASN A 104 17.16 -4.74 12.03
CA ASN A 104 18.16 -4.50 10.98
C ASN A 104 18.20 -5.62 9.92
N THR A 105 17.31 -6.61 10.02
CA THR A 105 17.24 -7.75 9.08
C THR A 105 16.68 -7.32 7.72
N ALA A 106 15.94 -6.22 7.67
CA ALA A 106 15.34 -5.70 6.46
C ALA A 106 15.57 -4.19 6.34
N ALA A 107 16.01 -3.74 5.15
CA ALA A 107 15.91 -2.34 4.78
C ALA A 107 14.46 -2.04 4.36
N ALA A 108 13.95 -0.86 4.67
CA ALA A 108 12.61 -0.48 4.28
C ALA A 108 12.57 0.93 3.68
N TYR A 109 11.70 1.11 2.70
CA TYR A 109 11.53 2.36 1.98
C TYR A 109 10.06 2.65 1.79
N THR A 110 9.70 3.93 1.79
CA THR A 110 8.32 4.38 1.61
C THR A 110 8.24 5.33 0.44
N LEU A 111 7.11 5.29 -0.26
CA LEU A 111 6.81 6.21 -1.34
C LEU A 111 5.34 6.63 -1.27
N LEU A 112 5.09 7.90 -1.58
CA LEU A 112 3.75 8.42 -1.83
C LEU A 112 3.70 8.88 -3.29
N ALA A 113 2.75 8.35 -4.05
CA ALA A 113 2.46 8.76 -5.41
C ALA A 113 0.97 9.00 -5.64
N THR A 114 0.65 9.61 -6.77
CA THR A 114 -0.69 9.61 -7.35
C THR A 114 -0.61 9.06 -8.76
N SER A 115 -1.59 8.28 -9.17
CA SER A 115 -1.77 7.81 -10.54
C SER A 115 -3.14 8.24 -11.07
N PRO A 116 -3.35 8.23 -12.40
CA PRO A 116 -4.69 8.32 -12.93
C PRO A 116 -5.47 7.04 -12.59
N PRO A 117 -6.79 7.02 -12.85
CA PRO A 117 -7.58 5.80 -12.75
C PRO A 117 -7.04 4.74 -13.71
N GLY A 118 -6.64 3.59 -13.16
CA GLY A 118 -6.16 2.48 -13.98
C GLY A 118 -7.21 2.05 -15.01
N ALA A 119 -6.76 1.48 -16.14
CA ALA A 119 -7.61 1.10 -17.27
C ALA A 119 -8.85 0.26 -16.88
N GLN A 120 -8.76 -0.53 -15.81
CA GLN A 120 -9.86 -1.35 -15.30
C GLN A 120 -11.01 -0.54 -14.69
N HIS A 121 -10.74 0.68 -14.22
CA HIS A 121 -11.70 1.57 -13.55
C HIS A 121 -12.28 2.65 -14.47
N ARG A 122 -11.69 2.84 -15.66
CA ARG A 122 -12.19 3.80 -16.66
C ARG A 122 -13.61 3.48 -17.08
N ASP A 123 -14.42 4.52 -17.27
CA ASP A 123 -15.82 4.49 -17.72
C ASP A 123 -16.80 3.77 -16.76
N ARG A 124 -16.43 3.63 -15.46
CA ARG A 124 -17.33 3.08 -14.43
C ARG A 124 -18.07 4.21 -13.70
N ALA A 125 -19.24 3.89 -13.14
CA ALA A 125 -20.08 4.85 -12.40
C ALA A 125 -19.39 5.50 -11.17
N HIS A 126 -18.30 4.90 -10.68
CA HIS A 126 -17.47 5.38 -9.58
C HIS A 126 -15.99 5.43 -10.01
N GLU A 127 -15.73 5.94 -11.22
CA GLU A 127 -14.36 6.23 -11.66
C GLU A 127 -13.74 7.28 -10.71
N PRO A 128 -12.56 6.99 -10.13
CA PRO A 128 -11.84 7.96 -9.32
C PRO A 128 -11.40 9.17 -10.14
N ASP A 129 -11.26 10.34 -9.52
CA ASP A 129 -10.56 11.49 -10.12
C ASP A 129 -9.05 11.21 -10.20
N PHE A 130 -8.51 10.51 -9.19
CA PHE A 130 -7.15 9.96 -9.17
C PHE A 130 -7.06 8.85 -8.10
N VAL A 131 -5.95 8.10 -8.11
CA VAL A 131 -5.64 7.11 -7.06
C VAL A 131 -4.38 7.55 -6.33
N GLY A 132 -4.49 7.69 -5.01
CA GLY A 132 -3.33 7.84 -4.14
C GLY A 132 -2.68 6.48 -3.88
N ILE A 133 -1.37 6.38 -4.04
CA ILE A 133 -0.62 5.14 -3.84
C ILE A 133 0.38 5.36 -2.71
N VAL A 134 0.16 4.65 -1.60
CA VAL A 134 1.06 4.68 -0.43
C VAL A 134 1.82 3.36 -0.39
N LEU A 135 3.10 3.39 -0.73
CA LEU A 135 3.95 2.21 -0.80
C LEU A 135 4.86 2.07 0.43
N LEU A 136 5.09 0.81 0.80
CA LEU A 136 6.19 0.35 1.63
C LEU A 136 6.88 -0.81 0.91
N LEU A 137 8.17 -0.68 0.69
CA LEU A 137 9.05 -1.74 0.20
C LEU A 137 9.91 -2.23 1.35
N VAL A 138 9.83 -3.52 1.68
CA VAL A 138 10.67 -4.18 2.70
C VAL A 138 11.59 -5.15 1.99
N ARG A 139 12.88 -4.97 2.16
CA ARG A 139 13.92 -5.63 1.37
C ARG A 139 14.66 -6.66 2.22
N LEU A 140 14.44 -7.92 1.91
CA LEU A 140 15.09 -9.07 2.55
C LEU A 140 16.28 -9.53 1.69
N ALA A 141 17.43 -8.88 1.90
CA ALA A 141 18.60 -9.08 1.05
C ALA A 141 19.12 -10.53 1.07
N GLU A 142 19.15 -11.17 2.24
CA GLU A 142 19.60 -12.57 2.40
C GLU A 142 18.67 -13.57 1.69
N GLN A 143 17.38 -13.26 1.61
CA GLN A 143 16.35 -14.10 0.97
C GLN A 143 16.10 -13.71 -0.49
N LYS A 144 16.85 -12.74 -1.04
CA LYS A 144 16.64 -12.17 -2.38
C LYS A 144 15.16 -11.86 -2.65
N THR A 145 14.48 -11.34 -1.63
CA THR A 145 13.04 -11.09 -1.65
C THR A 145 12.75 -9.63 -1.36
N ASP A 146 11.80 -9.06 -2.10
CA ASP A 146 11.16 -7.80 -1.79
C ASP A 146 9.70 -8.08 -1.35
N ILE A 147 9.31 -7.58 -0.18
CA ILE A 147 7.90 -7.56 0.26
C ILE A 147 7.38 -6.16 -0.05
N LEU A 148 6.40 -6.07 -0.94
CA LEU A 148 5.78 -4.82 -1.33
C LEU A 148 4.40 -4.71 -0.67
N VAL A 149 4.16 -3.60 0.01
CA VAL A 149 2.84 -3.26 0.55
C VAL A 149 2.37 -2.01 -0.17
N SER A 150 1.25 -2.10 -0.88
CA SER A 150 0.60 -0.98 -1.54
C SER A 150 -0.76 -0.70 -0.91
N VAL A 151 -0.97 0.54 -0.47
CA VAL A 151 -2.30 1.03 -0.06
C VAL A 151 -2.80 1.96 -1.15
N ASN A 152 -3.80 1.50 -1.89
CA ASN A 152 -4.42 2.25 -2.97
C ASN A 152 -5.63 2.99 -2.42
N VAL A 153 -5.67 4.30 -2.63
CA VAL A 153 -6.66 5.21 -2.07
C VAL A 153 -7.35 5.96 -3.22
N PRO A 154 -8.39 5.36 -3.82
CA PRO A 154 -9.15 6.03 -4.87
C PRO A 154 -9.89 7.25 -4.33
N HIS A 155 -9.72 8.39 -5.00
CA HIS A 155 -10.44 9.63 -4.69
C HIS A 155 -11.59 9.76 -5.68
N VAL A 156 -12.76 9.27 -5.30
CA VAL A 156 -13.98 9.34 -6.12
C VAL A 156 -14.73 10.63 -5.82
N ALA A 157 -15.17 11.35 -6.86
CA ALA A 157 -15.94 12.57 -6.71
C ALA A 157 -17.13 12.39 -5.74
N GLY A 158 -17.20 13.25 -4.72
CA GLY A 158 -18.25 13.21 -3.69
C GLY A 158 -17.86 12.45 -2.40
N GLU A 159 -16.80 11.65 -2.42
CA GLU A 159 -16.27 10.94 -1.23
C GLU A 159 -15.16 11.72 -0.50
N TYR A 160 -14.71 12.81 -1.10
CA TYR A 160 -13.71 13.75 -0.57
C TYR A 160 -14.07 15.20 -0.94
N GLU A 161 -13.57 16.17 -0.18
CA GLU A 161 -13.86 17.59 -0.44
C GLU A 161 -12.91 18.17 -1.49
N ALA A 162 -13.43 18.99 -2.41
CA ALA A 162 -12.60 19.67 -3.39
C ALA A 162 -11.60 20.61 -2.70
N GLY A 163 -10.30 20.42 -2.97
CA GLY A 163 -9.21 21.18 -2.33
C GLY A 163 -8.76 20.64 -0.96
N GLU A 164 -9.33 19.53 -0.49
CA GLU A 164 -8.87 18.79 0.69
C GLU A 164 -7.45 18.25 0.49
N VAL A 165 -7.12 17.88 -0.76
CA VAL A 165 -5.82 17.35 -1.18
C VAL A 165 -5.04 18.43 -1.93
N ASP A 166 -3.83 18.73 -1.47
CA ASP A 166 -2.87 19.67 -2.08
C ASP A 166 -1.45 19.18 -1.78
N LEU A 167 -1.02 18.16 -2.52
CA LEU A 167 0.24 17.42 -2.26
C LEU A 167 1.49 18.27 -2.47
N GLU A 168 1.44 19.24 -3.39
CA GLU A 168 2.48 20.26 -3.57
C GLU A 168 2.71 21.08 -2.28
N LYS A 169 1.64 21.33 -1.51
CA LYS A 169 1.71 22.00 -0.21
C LYS A 169 1.76 21.04 0.97
N GLY A 170 1.95 19.74 0.72
CA GLY A 170 2.01 18.69 1.75
C GLY A 170 0.68 18.40 2.45
N ARG A 171 -0.46 18.81 1.87
CA ARG A 171 -1.79 18.52 2.41
C ARG A 171 -2.32 17.23 1.79
N LEU A 172 -2.34 16.17 2.58
CA LEU A 172 -2.75 14.84 2.13
C LEU A 172 -4.28 14.71 2.03
N GLY A 173 -5.02 15.35 2.93
CA GLY A 173 -6.45 15.12 3.07
C GLY A 173 -6.77 13.80 3.77
N ARG A 174 -8.00 13.65 4.25
CA ARG A 174 -8.40 12.59 5.19
C ARG A 174 -8.15 11.18 4.64
N LEU A 175 -8.42 10.94 3.36
CA LEU A 175 -8.30 9.60 2.76
C LEU A 175 -6.83 9.16 2.65
N LEU A 176 -5.94 10.03 2.16
CA LEU A 176 -4.50 9.74 2.10
C LEU A 176 -3.87 9.67 3.49
N GLU A 177 -4.28 10.53 4.43
CA GLU A 177 -3.81 10.46 5.83
C GLU A 177 -4.11 9.09 6.44
N LYS A 178 -5.31 8.56 6.21
CA LYS A 178 -5.66 7.19 6.60
C LYS A 178 -4.81 6.15 5.90
N GLY A 179 -4.58 6.27 4.59
CA GLY A 179 -3.71 5.34 3.85
C GLY A 179 -2.27 5.31 4.40
N VAL A 180 -1.73 6.47 4.75
CA VAL A 180 -0.44 6.61 5.43
C VAL A 180 -0.48 5.98 6.82
N GLU A 181 -1.52 6.23 7.62
CA GLU A 181 -1.69 5.60 8.93
C GLU A 181 -1.71 4.07 8.85
N VAL A 182 -2.37 3.51 7.83
CA VAL A 182 -2.36 2.06 7.56
C VAL A 182 -0.94 1.58 7.26
N ARG A 183 -0.19 2.25 6.39
CA ARG A 183 1.21 1.90 6.10
C ARG A 183 2.06 1.93 7.38
N GLU A 184 1.96 2.98 8.18
CA GLU A 184 2.71 3.09 9.44
C GLU A 184 2.36 1.95 10.41
N LYS A 185 1.09 1.57 10.50
CA LYS A 185 0.65 0.43 11.31
C LYS A 185 1.22 -0.89 10.81
N VAL A 186 1.32 -1.08 9.50
CA VAL A 186 2.04 -2.22 8.91
C VAL A 186 3.52 -2.16 9.28
N MET A 187 4.19 -1.01 9.16
CA MET A 187 5.61 -0.87 9.55
C MET A 187 5.86 -1.17 11.04
N GLU A 188 4.91 -0.84 11.93
CA GLU A 188 5.00 -1.13 13.36
C GLU A 188 4.84 -2.62 13.71
N SER A 189 4.18 -3.41 12.85
CA SER A 189 3.63 -4.72 13.20
C SER A 189 4.02 -5.86 12.27
N LEU A 190 4.42 -5.58 11.03
CA LEU A 190 4.79 -6.59 10.05
C LEU A 190 5.97 -7.41 10.58
N GLU A 191 5.78 -8.73 10.64
CA GLU A 191 6.73 -9.66 11.22
C GLU A 191 6.76 -10.96 10.40
N VAL A 192 7.96 -11.48 10.16
CA VAL A 192 8.14 -12.84 9.63
C VAL A 192 8.04 -13.83 10.77
N ARG A 193 7.05 -14.72 10.72
CA ARG A 193 6.84 -15.83 11.66
C ARG A 193 7.52 -17.11 11.20
N ASP A 194 7.52 -17.33 9.89
CA ASP A 194 8.13 -18.51 9.27
C ASP A 194 9.04 -18.09 8.11
N TRP A 195 10.34 -18.20 8.31
CA TRP A 195 11.36 -17.91 7.29
C TRP A 195 11.46 -19.00 6.22
N GLY A 196 10.83 -20.17 6.43
CA GLY A 196 10.69 -21.21 5.41
C GLY A 196 9.79 -20.81 4.24
N LEU A 197 9.06 -19.70 4.37
CA LEU A 197 8.30 -19.08 3.28
C LEU A 197 9.19 -18.64 2.12
N PHE A 198 10.41 -18.18 2.43
CA PHE A 198 11.33 -17.68 1.42
C PHE A 198 12.29 -18.77 0.98
N VAL A 199 12.50 -18.88 -0.33
CA VAL A 199 13.47 -19.82 -0.88
C VAL A 199 14.86 -19.42 -0.42
N GLN A 200 15.50 -20.26 0.40
CA GLN A 200 16.91 -20.13 0.75
C GLN A 200 17.72 -20.83 -0.36
N GLU A 201 18.47 -20.07 -1.16
CA GLU A 201 19.48 -20.63 -2.06
C GLU A 201 20.79 -20.93 -1.32
#